data_AF-A0A836XIR9-F1
#
_entry.id   AF-A0A836XIR9-F1
#
_cell.length_a   1.000
_cell.length_b   1.000
_cell.length_c   1.000
_cell.angle_alpha   90.00
_cell.angle_beta   90.00
_cell.angle_gamma   90.00
#
_symmetry.space_group_name_H-M   'P 1'
#
loop_
_entity.id
_entity.type
_entity.pdbx_description
1 polymer ?
#
loop_
_entity_poly.entity_id
_entity_poly.type
_entity_poly.pdbx_seq_one_letter_code
_entity_poly.pdbx_strand_id
1 'polypeptide(L)'
;MSAKPAGLAARITRRWRADGGYREFLGIALPLILSTASWSIQHFVDRIFLSWHSTAALAAALPAGVANFTFISLFMGTAQYVNTFVAQYIGAHRLERVGPAVWQGAYLALLSGLLALIPAFFSRPLFEFVGHDPAIRAEEIEYFRILCYGTGPQVAATAFSCFFSGRGETWIVLGVNIVAIGVNIVLDYGLIFGHWGLPALGISGAAWATNIGLSISALTFAMLFLRRQYREIYATLRGWKPDRELIVRLFRFGGPNGVSFMLDIMAFTLFILIVGRLGPIPLAATNLAFNINSLAFMPLIGCGIAVSTMVGQCLGRDDPQAAEYCTWTGFHIALVYMGAMSISYLTIPELFLAPFGFRAHDTDFVAAHEIAVTLLRVVAAYCIFDAGYMIFTAALKGAGDTRFVMWLSIPLAWAIMIVPSFVVLTYFDGGLYWLWGFVCIYICVMGIVFYLRFRTGRWKSMRVIENTATDTA
;
A
#
# COMPACT_ATOMS: atom_id res chain seq x y z
N MET A 1 23.68 -22.74 42.12
CA MET A 1 23.57 -23.52 40.87
C MET A 1 23.33 -22.56 39.71
N SER A 2 24.37 -22.36 38.89
CA SER A 2 24.35 -21.49 37.72
C SER A 2 23.43 -22.08 36.64
N ALA A 3 22.37 -21.37 36.27
CA ALA A 3 21.51 -21.76 35.16
C ALA A 3 22.34 -21.72 33.86
N LYS A 4 22.59 -22.89 33.26
CA LYS A 4 23.21 -23.00 31.93
C LYS A 4 22.51 -22.03 30.98
N PRO A 5 23.22 -21.19 30.22
CA PRO A 5 22.59 -20.33 29.22
C PRO A 5 21.85 -21.24 28.23
N ALA A 6 20.53 -21.09 28.16
CA ALA A 6 19.70 -21.83 27.22
C ALA A 6 20.32 -21.68 25.81
N GLY A 7 20.65 -22.82 25.17
CA GLY A 7 21.27 -22.84 23.86
C GLY A 7 20.46 -22.04 22.84
N LEU A 8 21.14 -21.53 21.80
CA LEU A 8 20.54 -20.70 20.76
C LEU A 8 19.21 -21.29 20.23
N ALA A 9 19.16 -22.61 20.03
CA ALA A 9 17.97 -23.34 19.59
C ALA A 9 16.79 -23.24 20.57
N ALA A 10 17.05 -23.29 21.89
CA ALA A 10 16.03 -23.16 22.94
C ALA A 10 15.50 -21.73 23.04
N ARG A 11 16.35 -20.72 22.80
CA ARG A 11 15.94 -19.31 22.72
C ARG A 11 15.07 -19.04 21.49
N ILE A 12 15.41 -19.64 20.35
CA ILE A 12 14.64 -19.54 19.10
C ILE A 12 13.27 -20.23 19.26
N THR A 13 13.22 -21.45 19.79
CA THR A 13 11.95 -22.16 20.02
C THR A 13 11.05 -21.43 21.02
N ARG A 14 11.62 -20.82 22.06
CA ARG A 14 10.88 -19.97 22.99
C ARG A 14 10.31 -18.73 22.30
N ARG A 15 11.11 -18.01 21.49
CA ARG A 15 10.61 -16.85 20.71
C ARG A 15 9.58 -17.25 19.64
N TRP A 16 9.69 -18.45 19.08
CA TRP A 16 8.77 -18.95 18.06
C TRP A 16 7.37 -19.22 18.63
N ARG A 17 7.30 -19.75 19.86
CA ARG A 17 6.05 -20.14 20.54
C ARG A 17 5.49 -19.10 21.51
N ALA A 18 6.22 -18.02 21.79
CA ALA A 18 5.75 -16.94 22.65
C ALA A 18 4.57 -16.19 22.01
N ASP A 19 3.71 -15.60 22.84
CA ASP A 19 2.68 -14.67 22.40
C ASP A 19 3.32 -13.44 21.74
N GLY A 20 2.84 -13.06 20.56
CA GLY A 20 3.49 -12.07 19.69
C GLY A 20 4.80 -12.55 19.04
N GLY A 21 5.09 -13.85 19.14
CA GLY A 21 6.27 -14.50 18.58
C GLY A 21 6.14 -14.78 17.09
N TYR A 22 7.17 -15.39 16.50
CA TYR A 22 7.25 -15.59 15.04
C TYR A 22 6.09 -16.40 14.45
N ARG A 23 5.59 -17.42 15.17
CA ARG A 23 4.48 -18.25 14.66
C ARG A 23 3.17 -17.47 14.53
N GLU A 24 2.81 -16.71 15.56
CA GLU A 24 1.59 -15.90 15.56
C GLU A 24 1.71 -14.77 14.54
N PHE A 25 2.87 -14.08 14.53
CA PHE A 25 3.16 -13.04 13.54
C PHE A 25 2.99 -13.57 12.12
N LEU A 26 3.65 -14.69 11.76
CA LEU A 26 3.57 -15.26 10.42
C LEU A 26 2.17 -15.76 10.07
N GLY A 27 1.41 -16.26 11.04
CA GLY A 27 0.01 -16.64 10.84
C GLY A 27 -0.87 -15.49 10.35
N ILE A 28 -0.61 -14.26 10.82
CA ILE A 28 -1.32 -13.04 10.42
C ILE A 28 -0.68 -12.42 9.18
N ALA A 29 0.65 -12.32 9.15
CA ALA A 29 1.41 -11.60 8.13
C ALA A 29 1.48 -12.35 6.80
N LEU A 30 1.65 -13.68 6.79
CA LEU A 30 1.82 -14.43 5.55
C LEU A 30 0.62 -14.27 4.60
N PRO A 31 -0.64 -14.38 5.04
CA PRO A 31 -1.77 -14.15 4.14
C PRO A 31 -1.87 -12.71 3.65
N LEU A 32 -1.50 -11.72 4.47
CA LEU A 32 -1.47 -10.32 4.06
C LEU A 32 -0.36 -10.04 3.04
N ILE A 33 0.82 -10.62 3.24
CA ILE A 33 1.96 -10.57 2.32
C ILE A 33 1.57 -11.15 0.96
N LEU A 34 0.97 -12.35 0.96
CA LEU A 34 0.51 -12.99 -0.27
C LEU A 34 -0.58 -12.16 -0.95
N SER A 35 -1.49 -11.57 -0.16
CA SER A 35 -2.56 -10.74 -0.69
C SER A 35 -2.04 -9.48 -1.37
N THR A 36 -1.10 -8.76 -0.76
CA THR A 36 -0.52 -7.54 -1.34
C THR A 36 0.40 -7.87 -2.51
N ALA A 37 1.17 -8.96 -2.44
CA ALA A 37 1.98 -9.43 -3.56
C ALA A 37 1.12 -9.81 -4.78
N SER A 38 -0.09 -10.33 -4.55
CA SER A 38 -1.00 -10.68 -5.63
C SER A 38 -1.49 -9.45 -6.41
N TRP A 39 -1.58 -8.26 -5.78
CA TRP A 39 -1.85 -7.02 -6.51
C TRP A 39 -0.74 -6.63 -7.48
N SER A 40 0.54 -6.89 -7.14
CA SER A 40 1.65 -6.70 -8.09
C SER A 40 1.50 -7.60 -9.31
N ILE A 41 1.10 -8.87 -9.08
CA ILE A 41 0.88 -9.83 -10.17
C ILE A 41 -0.26 -9.35 -11.06
N GLN A 42 -1.37 -8.90 -10.46
CA GLN A 42 -2.49 -8.33 -11.21
C GLN A 42 -2.02 -7.17 -12.11
N HIS A 43 -1.40 -6.13 -11.54
CA HIS A 43 -0.91 -4.99 -12.31
C HIS A 43 0.09 -5.36 -13.41
N PHE A 44 0.91 -6.38 -13.17
CA PHE A 44 1.84 -6.89 -14.17
C PHE A 44 1.10 -7.57 -15.34
N VAL A 45 0.12 -8.42 -15.04
CA VAL A 45 -0.71 -9.08 -16.06
C VAL A 45 -1.51 -8.08 -16.88
N ASP A 46 -2.15 -7.09 -16.22
CA ASP A 46 -2.92 -6.02 -16.90
C ASP A 46 -2.05 -5.31 -17.94
N ARG A 47 -0.82 -4.94 -17.55
CA ARG A 47 0.14 -4.29 -18.44
C ARG A 47 0.57 -5.17 -19.60
N ILE A 48 0.75 -6.48 -19.37
CA ILE A 48 1.07 -7.43 -20.44
C ILE A 48 -0.06 -7.48 -21.46
N PHE A 49 -1.31 -7.63 -21.03
CA PHE A 49 -2.44 -7.70 -21.95
C PHE A 49 -2.62 -6.41 -22.75
N LEU A 50 -2.46 -5.24 -22.11
CA LEU A 50 -2.47 -3.96 -22.81
C LEU A 50 -1.31 -3.82 -23.81
N SER A 51 -0.12 -4.31 -23.47
CA SER A 51 1.03 -4.32 -24.39
C SER A 51 0.80 -5.16 -25.64
N TRP A 52 0.00 -6.23 -25.54
CA TRP A 52 -0.37 -7.06 -26.68
C TRP A 52 -1.48 -6.45 -27.53
N HIS A 53 -2.31 -5.58 -26.94
CA HIS A 53 -3.39 -4.91 -27.61
C HIS A 53 -2.92 -3.67 -28.40
N SER A 54 -2.24 -2.72 -27.74
CA SER A 54 -1.80 -1.48 -28.40
C SER A 54 -0.70 -0.77 -27.60
N THR A 55 0.30 -0.24 -28.31
CA THR A 55 1.34 0.64 -27.74
C THR A 55 0.75 1.93 -27.19
N ALA A 56 -0.29 2.48 -27.84
CA ALA A 56 -1.01 3.66 -27.36
C ALA A 56 -1.77 3.38 -26.05
N ALA A 57 -2.43 2.22 -25.95
CA ALA A 57 -3.14 1.81 -24.74
C ALA A 57 -2.19 1.61 -23.55
N LEU A 58 -1.03 0.99 -23.80
CA LEU A 58 0.01 0.84 -22.79
C LEU A 58 0.57 2.20 -22.32
N ALA A 59 0.80 3.13 -23.26
CA ALA A 59 1.30 4.47 -22.96
C ALA A 59 0.28 5.30 -22.16
N ALA A 60 -1.01 5.16 -22.46
CA ALA A 60 -2.10 5.86 -21.78
C ALA A 60 -2.41 5.31 -20.37
N ALA A 61 -2.26 4.00 -20.16
CA ALA A 61 -2.68 3.35 -18.92
C ALA A 61 -1.91 3.83 -17.69
N LEU A 62 -0.62 4.16 -17.83
CA LEU A 62 0.24 4.51 -16.70
C LEU A 62 -0.04 5.93 -16.16
N PRO A 63 -0.05 7.00 -16.98
CA PRO A 63 -0.43 8.34 -16.51
C PRO A 63 -1.85 8.38 -15.93
N ALA A 64 -2.82 7.79 -16.63
CA ALA A 64 -4.19 7.75 -16.18
C ALA A 64 -4.38 6.91 -14.90
N GLY A 65 -3.71 5.75 -14.81
CA GLY A 65 -3.71 4.92 -13.62
C GLY A 65 -3.11 5.62 -12.39
N VAL A 66 -1.97 6.30 -12.56
CA VAL A 66 -1.31 7.06 -11.48
C VAL A 66 -2.16 8.25 -11.02
N ALA A 67 -2.79 8.97 -11.95
CA ALA A 67 -3.70 10.07 -11.62
C ALA A 67 -4.88 9.56 -10.76
N ASN A 68 -5.52 8.45 -11.16
CA ASN A 68 -6.62 7.85 -10.41
C ASN A 68 -6.14 7.34 -9.05
N PHE A 69 -4.99 6.65 -9.02
CA PHE A 69 -4.43 6.11 -7.79
C PHE A 69 -4.06 7.21 -6.79
N THR A 70 -3.55 8.34 -7.27
CA THR A 70 -3.26 9.52 -6.45
C THR A 70 -4.54 10.04 -5.81
N PHE A 71 -5.62 10.22 -6.57
CA PHE A 71 -6.90 10.68 -6.03
C PHE A 71 -7.47 9.72 -4.98
N ILE A 72 -7.50 8.42 -5.29
CA ILE A 72 -8.11 7.44 -4.38
C ILE A 72 -7.28 7.18 -3.12
N SER A 73 -5.96 7.33 -3.19
CA SER A 73 -5.06 7.03 -2.08
C SER A 73 -5.40 7.78 -0.79
N LEU A 74 -5.92 9.01 -0.88
CA LEU A 74 -6.42 9.76 0.27
C LEU A 74 -7.52 8.96 1.01
N PHE A 75 -8.55 8.57 0.27
CA PHE A 75 -9.69 7.83 0.83
C PHE A 75 -9.31 6.41 1.24
N MET A 76 -8.48 5.74 0.44
CA MET A 76 -8.00 4.40 0.74
C MET A 76 -7.15 4.40 2.03
N GLY A 77 -6.23 5.34 2.18
CA GLY A 77 -5.42 5.48 3.40
C GLY A 77 -6.24 5.85 4.63
N THR A 78 -7.29 6.68 4.49
CA THR A 78 -8.23 6.95 5.58
C THR A 78 -9.06 5.71 5.94
N ALA A 79 -9.57 4.97 4.95
CA ALA A 79 -10.35 3.75 5.17
C ALA A 79 -9.51 2.61 5.77
N GLN A 80 -8.24 2.47 5.37
CA GLN A 80 -7.30 1.50 5.97
C GLN A 80 -7.15 1.69 7.48
N TYR A 81 -7.38 2.91 7.98
CA TYR A 81 -7.28 3.19 9.40
C TYR A 81 -8.38 2.52 10.25
N VAL A 82 -9.46 2.05 9.62
CA VAL A 82 -10.47 1.20 10.26
C VAL A 82 -9.82 -0.05 10.88
N ASN A 83 -8.75 -0.59 10.28
CA ASN A 83 -8.01 -1.73 10.82
C ASN A 83 -7.55 -1.46 12.26
N THR A 84 -7.00 -0.28 12.53
CA THR A 84 -6.53 0.11 13.88
C THR A 84 -7.67 0.21 14.88
N PHE A 85 -8.83 0.76 14.48
CA PHE A 85 -10.01 0.79 15.36
C PHE A 85 -10.49 -0.62 15.69
N VAL A 86 -10.64 -1.47 14.68
CA VAL A 86 -11.06 -2.87 14.87
C VAL A 86 -10.07 -3.59 15.79
N ALA A 87 -8.76 -3.48 15.52
CA ALA A 87 -7.72 -4.08 16.34
C ALA A 87 -7.78 -3.64 17.81
N GLN A 88 -7.88 -2.32 18.06
CA GLN A 88 -7.97 -1.80 19.44
C GLN A 88 -9.28 -2.19 20.14
N TYR A 89 -10.42 -2.19 19.46
CA TYR A 89 -11.70 -2.64 20.05
C TYR A 89 -11.69 -4.13 20.37
N ILE A 90 -11.07 -4.96 19.52
CA ILE A 90 -10.86 -6.38 19.78
C ILE A 90 -9.97 -6.58 21.01
N GLY A 91 -8.83 -5.87 21.09
CA GLY A 91 -7.95 -5.92 22.24
C GLY A 91 -8.65 -5.50 23.55
N ALA A 92 -9.45 -4.43 23.48
CA ALA A 92 -10.21 -3.90 24.62
C ALA A 92 -11.48 -4.69 24.95
N HIS A 93 -11.77 -5.79 24.25
CA HIS A 93 -12.97 -6.62 24.41
C HIS A 93 -14.30 -5.85 24.23
N ARG A 94 -14.28 -4.75 23.47
CA ARG A 94 -15.47 -3.95 23.14
C ARG A 94 -16.01 -4.32 21.76
N LEU A 95 -16.45 -5.57 21.64
CA LEU A 95 -16.80 -6.18 20.36
C LEU A 95 -17.95 -5.44 19.65
N GLU A 96 -18.88 -4.87 20.40
CA GLU A 96 -20.04 -4.13 19.87
C GLU A 96 -19.67 -2.84 19.10
N ARG A 97 -18.52 -2.23 19.38
CA ARG A 97 -18.03 -1.04 18.66
C ARG A 97 -17.34 -1.39 17.34
N VAL A 98 -17.02 -2.66 17.09
CA VAL A 98 -16.32 -3.12 15.88
C VAL A 98 -17.16 -2.89 14.62
N GLY A 99 -18.42 -3.32 14.60
CA GLY A 99 -19.34 -3.11 13.47
C GLY A 99 -19.54 -1.63 13.13
N PRO A 100 -19.92 -0.77 14.09
CA PRO A 100 -20.04 0.68 13.90
C PRO A 100 -18.79 1.34 13.32
N ALA A 101 -17.58 0.94 13.74
CA ALA A 101 -16.33 1.49 13.21
C ALA A 101 -16.14 1.15 11.72
N VAL A 102 -16.46 -0.08 11.31
CA VAL A 102 -16.38 -0.52 9.91
C VAL A 102 -17.39 0.23 9.03
N TRP A 103 -18.60 0.47 9.53
CA TRP A 103 -19.60 1.26 8.81
C TRP A 103 -19.16 2.70 8.53
N GLN A 104 -18.40 3.34 9.43
CA GLN A 104 -17.87 4.68 9.16
C GLN A 104 -16.89 4.67 7.97
N GLY A 105 -16.10 3.59 7.81
CA GLY A 105 -15.30 3.35 6.61
C GLY A 105 -16.13 3.12 5.35
N ALA A 106 -17.27 2.41 5.46
CA ALA A 106 -18.19 2.23 4.35
C ALA A 106 -18.89 3.55 3.93
N TYR A 107 -19.24 4.43 4.88
CA TYR A 107 -19.73 5.77 4.58
C TYR A 107 -18.68 6.64 3.89
N LEU A 108 -17.42 6.53 4.31
CA LEU A 108 -16.30 7.16 3.60
C LEU A 108 -16.16 6.62 2.17
N ALA A 109 -16.40 5.33 1.93
CA ALA A 109 -16.39 4.74 0.60
C ALA A 109 -17.52 5.26 -0.30
N LEU A 110 -18.71 5.47 0.25
CA LEU A 110 -19.80 6.13 -0.48
C LEU A 110 -19.44 7.57 -0.83
N LEU A 111 -18.88 8.31 0.13
CA LEU A 111 -18.41 9.67 -0.09
C LEU A 111 -17.31 9.72 -1.15
N SER A 112 -16.33 8.81 -1.11
CA SER A 112 -15.23 8.77 -2.08
C SER A 112 -15.74 8.45 -3.48
N GLY A 113 -16.71 7.54 -3.62
CA GLY A 113 -17.34 7.25 -4.91
C GLY A 113 -18.07 8.46 -5.51
N LEU A 114 -18.80 9.22 -4.68
CA LEU A 114 -19.45 10.46 -5.11
C LEU A 114 -18.43 11.53 -5.49
N LEU A 115 -17.38 11.72 -4.69
CA LEU A 115 -16.33 12.69 -4.97
C LEU A 115 -15.49 12.31 -6.19
N ALA A 116 -15.35 11.02 -6.51
CA ALA A 116 -14.67 10.54 -7.71
C ALA A 116 -15.38 10.93 -9.02
N LEU A 117 -16.67 11.28 -8.96
CA LEU A 117 -17.39 11.81 -10.13
C LEU A 117 -16.87 13.18 -10.57
N ILE A 118 -16.30 13.97 -9.65
CA ILE A 118 -15.72 15.28 -9.95
C ILE A 118 -14.51 15.14 -10.89
N PRO A 119 -13.42 14.44 -10.53
CA PRO A 119 -12.31 14.24 -11.45
C PRO A 119 -12.73 13.49 -12.71
N ALA A 120 -13.67 12.54 -12.64
CA ALA A 120 -14.21 11.87 -13.83
C ALA A 120 -14.82 12.87 -14.83
N PHE A 121 -15.55 13.87 -14.34
CA PHE A 121 -16.12 14.94 -15.16
C PHE A 121 -15.05 15.87 -15.74
N PHE A 122 -14.03 16.22 -14.94
CA PHE A 122 -12.90 17.06 -15.37
C PHE A 122 -11.76 16.29 -16.04
N SER A 123 -11.98 15.03 -16.43
CA SER A 123 -10.95 14.18 -17.06
C SER A 123 -10.40 14.79 -18.36
N ARG A 124 -11.27 15.32 -19.23
CA ARG A 124 -10.86 15.99 -20.48
C ARG A 124 -9.90 17.16 -20.26
N PRO A 125 -10.27 18.23 -19.50
CA PRO A 125 -9.36 19.35 -19.29
C PRO A 125 -8.09 18.95 -18.54
N LEU A 126 -8.15 17.92 -17.68
CA LEU A 126 -6.98 17.41 -16.97
C LEU A 126 -5.93 16.85 -17.95
N PHE A 127 -6.32 15.97 -18.87
CA PHE A 127 -5.38 15.37 -19.83
C PHE A 127 -5.07 16.26 -21.04
N GLU A 128 -5.94 17.22 -21.38
CA GLU A 128 -5.60 18.27 -22.35
C GLU A 128 -4.46 19.17 -21.87
N PHE A 129 -4.38 19.43 -20.56
CA PHE A 129 -3.27 20.18 -19.96
C PHE A 129 -1.93 19.45 -20.01
N VAL A 130 -1.94 18.11 -20.00
CA VAL A 130 -0.72 17.27 -20.02
C VAL A 130 -0.02 17.35 -21.39
N GLY A 131 -0.77 17.58 -22.47
CA GLY A 131 -0.21 17.83 -23.80
C GLY A 131 0.24 16.58 -24.57
N HIS A 132 -0.24 15.38 -24.20
CA HIS A 132 0.01 14.15 -24.96
C HIS A 132 -0.69 14.15 -26.34
N ASP A 133 -0.21 13.29 -27.24
CA ASP A 133 -0.80 13.07 -28.57
C ASP A 133 -2.31 12.83 -28.48
N PRO A 134 -3.15 13.38 -29.39
CA PRO A 134 -4.60 13.22 -29.33
C PRO A 134 -5.09 11.77 -29.22
N ALA A 135 -4.40 10.80 -29.86
CA ALA A 135 -4.78 9.39 -29.80
C ALA A 135 -4.54 8.79 -28.41
N ILE A 136 -3.39 9.06 -27.79
CA ILE A 136 -3.07 8.61 -26.43
C ILE A 136 -4.00 9.29 -25.41
N ARG A 137 -4.24 10.58 -25.59
CA ARG A 137 -5.08 11.39 -24.71
C ARG A 137 -6.53 10.88 -24.65
N ALA A 138 -7.08 10.46 -25.78
CA ALA A 138 -8.43 9.89 -25.82
C ALA A 138 -8.53 8.63 -24.95
N GLU A 139 -7.55 7.73 -25.06
CA GLU A 139 -7.42 6.51 -24.25
C GLU A 139 -7.21 6.83 -22.76
N GLU A 140 -6.38 7.84 -22.44
CA GLU A 140 -6.15 8.31 -21.05
C GLU A 140 -7.45 8.79 -20.39
N ILE A 141 -8.20 9.63 -21.10
CA ILE A 141 -9.48 10.18 -20.62
C ILE A 141 -10.48 9.06 -20.38
N GLU A 142 -10.60 8.12 -21.32
CA GLU A 142 -11.56 7.03 -21.20
C GLU A 142 -11.21 6.09 -20.05
N TYR A 143 -9.96 5.66 -19.97
CA TYR A 143 -9.46 4.78 -18.91
C TYR A 143 -9.61 5.42 -17.53
N PHE A 144 -9.16 6.67 -17.36
CA PHE A 144 -9.25 7.40 -16.10
C PHE A 144 -10.71 7.56 -15.64
N ARG A 145 -11.60 7.95 -16.55
CA ARG A 145 -13.02 8.15 -16.24
C ARG A 145 -13.68 6.87 -15.74
N ILE A 146 -13.39 5.74 -16.40
CA ILE A 146 -13.94 4.44 -15.97
C ILE A 146 -13.38 4.06 -14.60
N LEU A 147 -12.07 4.18 -14.37
CA LEU A 147 -11.47 3.85 -13.06
C LEU A 147 -12.06 4.68 -11.90
N CYS A 148 -12.40 5.96 -12.14
CA CYS A 148 -13.06 6.79 -11.14
C CYS A 148 -14.38 6.18 -10.66
N TYR A 149 -15.15 5.51 -11.52
CA TYR A 149 -16.39 4.83 -11.12
C TYR A 149 -16.14 3.64 -10.16
N GLY A 150 -14.97 3.02 -10.20
CA GLY A 150 -14.56 1.95 -9.28
C GLY A 150 -14.06 2.42 -7.92
N THR A 151 -13.92 3.73 -7.72
CA THR A 151 -13.33 4.29 -6.49
C THR A 151 -14.15 3.95 -5.24
N GLY A 152 -15.48 4.05 -5.31
CA GLY A 152 -16.36 3.70 -4.19
C GLY A 152 -16.20 2.22 -3.78
N PRO A 153 -16.38 1.27 -4.70
CA PRO A 153 -16.12 -0.16 -4.45
C PRO A 153 -14.73 -0.45 -3.88
N GLN A 154 -13.67 0.16 -4.40
CA GLN A 154 -12.31 -0.06 -3.91
C GLN A 154 -12.11 0.36 -2.46
N VAL A 155 -12.60 1.55 -2.09
CA VAL A 155 -12.55 2.03 -0.70
C VAL A 155 -13.45 1.19 0.21
N ALA A 156 -14.60 0.73 -0.30
CA ALA A 156 -15.48 -0.18 0.44
C ALA A 156 -14.82 -1.53 0.72
N ALA A 157 -14.18 -2.14 -0.29
CA ALA A 157 -13.41 -3.37 -0.12
C ALA A 157 -12.29 -3.20 0.91
N THR A 158 -11.62 -2.04 0.90
CA THR A 158 -10.61 -1.68 1.90
C THR A 158 -11.21 -1.60 3.31
N ALA A 159 -12.32 -0.88 3.48
CA ALA A 159 -12.98 -0.73 4.79
C ALA A 159 -13.52 -2.05 5.35
N PHE A 160 -14.18 -2.87 4.53
CA PHE A 160 -14.69 -4.17 4.99
C PHE A 160 -13.58 -5.20 5.21
N SER A 161 -12.50 -5.19 4.41
CA SER A 161 -11.35 -6.07 4.67
C SER A 161 -10.66 -5.76 6.00
N CYS A 162 -10.71 -4.50 6.46
CA CYS A 162 -10.20 -4.08 7.77
C CYS A 162 -10.89 -4.78 8.95
N PHE A 163 -12.14 -5.23 8.79
CA PHE A 163 -12.84 -6.04 9.81
C PHE A 163 -12.12 -7.37 10.05
N PHE A 164 -11.72 -8.05 8.98
CA PHE A 164 -11.07 -9.36 9.05
C PHE A 164 -9.60 -9.22 9.42
N SER A 165 -8.88 -8.29 8.79
CA SER A 165 -7.47 -8.07 9.09
C SER A 165 -7.27 -7.57 10.51
N GLY A 166 -8.09 -6.63 11.00
CA GLY A 166 -8.01 -6.11 12.38
C GLY A 166 -8.28 -7.17 13.47
N ARG A 167 -8.98 -8.25 13.11
CA ARG A 167 -9.24 -9.41 13.96
C ARG A 167 -8.17 -10.51 13.86
N GLY A 168 -7.22 -10.39 12.93
CA GLY A 168 -6.25 -11.44 12.63
C GLY A 168 -6.78 -12.56 11.73
N GLU A 169 -8.00 -12.46 11.18
CA GLU A 169 -8.57 -13.44 10.23
C GLU A 169 -8.09 -13.18 8.79
N THR A 170 -6.78 -13.11 8.60
CA THR A 170 -6.16 -12.63 7.35
C THR A 170 -6.25 -13.62 6.19
N TRP A 171 -6.49 -14.91 6.44
CA TRP A 171 -6.77 -15.91 5.40
C TRP A 171 -8.04 -15.61 4.62
N ILE A 172 -9.05 -15.02 5.26
CA ILE A 172 -10.27 -14.57 4.59
C ILE A 172 -9.94 -13.43 3.61
N VAL A 173 -9.07 -12.50 4.04
CA VAL A 173 -8.62 -11.38 3.20
C VAL A 173 -7.88 -11.89 1.96
N LEU A 174 -6.96 -12.84 2.13
CA LEU A 174 -6.25 -13.47 1.02
C LEU A 174 -7.22 -14.16 0.05
N GLY A 175 -8.13 -14.99 0.55
CA GLY A 175 -9.05 -15.76 -0.29
C GLY A 175 -9.95 -14.86 -1.14
N VAL A 176 -10.51 -13.80 -0.55
CA VAL A 176 -11.35 -12.84 -1.30
C VAL A 176 -10.54 -12.09 -2.35
N ASN A 177 -9.33 -11.63 -2.02
CA ASN A 177 -8.49 -10.89 -2.96
C ASN A 177 -8.01 -11.77 -4.12
N ILE A 178 -7.61 -13.03 -3.87
CA ILE A 178 -7.24 -13.96 -4.95
C ILE A 178 -8.41 -14.20 -5.91
N VAL A 179 -9.62 -14.39 -5.39
CA VAL A 179 -10.81 -14.57 -6.23
C VAL A 179 -11.08 -13.32 -7.06
N ALA A 180 -11.02 -12.13 -6.45
CA ALA A 180 -11.22 -10.87 -7.16
C ALA A 180 -10.19 -10.65 -8.28
N ILE A 181 -8.91 -10.93 -8.01
CA ILE A 181 -7.82 -10.87 -9.00
C ILE A 181 -8.04 -11.89 -10.12
N GLY A 182 -8.39 -13.13 -9.78
CA GLY A 182 -8.66 -14.16 -10.77
C GLY A 182 -9.82 -13.79 -11.70
N VAL A 183 -10.90 -13.21 -11.14
CA VAL A 183 -12.00 -12.69 -11.95
C VAL A 183 -11.56 -11.53 -12.84
N ASN A 184 -10.76 -10.60 -12.30
CA ASN A 184 -10.23 -9.48 -13.07
C ASN A 184 -9.38 -9.98 -14.25
N ILE A 185 -8.41 -10.87 -14.05
CA ILE A 185 -7.56 -11.43 -15.13
C ILE A 185 -8.40 -12.11 -16.23
N VAL A 186 -9.42 -12.88 -15.84
CA VAL A 186 -10.33 -13.54 -16.79
C VAL A 186 -11.12 -12.51 -17.59
N LEU A 187 -11.64 -11.47 -16.92
CA LEU A 187 -12.39 -10.40 -17.57
C LEU A 187 -11.51 -9.52 -18.45
N ASP A 188 -10.26 -9.27 -18.06
CA ASP A 188 -9.30 -8.53 -18.88
C ASP A 188 -9.07 -9.24 -20.21
N TYR A 189 -8.78 -10.54 -20.18
CA TYR A 189 -8.62 -11.31 -21.41
C TYR A 189 -9.89 -11.30 -22.28
N GLY A 190 -11.07 -11.36 -21.66
CA GLY A 190 -12.35 -11.31 -22.36
C GLY A 190 -12.66 -9.95 -22.99
N LEU A 191 -12.57 -8.86 -22.21
CA LEU A 191 -12.99 -7.52 -22.59
C LEU A 191 -11.94 -6.75 -23.39
N ILE A 192 -10.65 -7.00 -23.19
CA ILE A 192 -9.59 -6.34 -23.98
C ILE A 192 -9.61 -6.87 -25.42
N PHE A 193 -9.66 -8.20 -25.57
CA PHE A 193 -9.53 -8.86 -26.87
C PHE A 193 -10.87 -9.22 -27.54
N GLY A 194 -12.00 -9.14 -26.82
CA GLY A 194 -13.33 -9.45 -27.37
C GLY A 194 -13.59 -10.95 -27.52
N HIS A 195 -13.18 -11.77 -26.56
CA HIS A 195 -13.45 -13.21 -26.56
C HIS A 195 -14.80 -13.55 -25.92
N TRP A 196 -15.30 -14.77 -26.17
CA TRP A 196 -16.54 -15.30 -25.56
C TRP A 196 -17.82 -14.50 -25.86
N GLY A 197 -17.87 -13.80 -27.00
CA GLY A 197 -19.01 -12.96 -27.39
C GLY A 197 -19.04 -11.60 -26.70
N LEU A 198 -17.99 -11.24 -25.96
CA LEU A 198 -17.82 -9.91 -25.39
C LEU A 198 -17.29 -8.92 -26.45
N PRO A 199 -17.62 -7.62 -26.34
CA PRO A 199 -17.05 -6.60 -27.20
C PRO A 199 -15.54 -6.43 -26.92
N ALA A 200 -14.76 -6.18 -27.98
CA ALA A 200 -13.35 -5.78 -27.85
C ALA A 200 -13.29 -4.29 -27.46
N LEU A 201 -13.12 -4.03 -26.16
CA LEU A 201 -13.12 -2.68 -25.56
C LEU A 201 -11.72 -2.11 -25.32
N GLY A 202 -10.65 -2.85 -25.65
CA GLY A 202 -9.28 -2.35 -25.51
C GLY A 202 -8.97 -1.87 -24.08
N ILE A 203 -8.46 -0.64 -23.94
CA ILE A 203 -8.11 -0.06 -22.64
C ILE A 203 -9.32 0.05 -21.70
N SER A 204 -10.50 0.33 -22.26
CA SER A 204 -11.75 0.48 -21.50
C SER A 204 -12.19 -0.86 -20.91
N GLY A 205 -11.93 -1.94 -21.64
CA GLY A 205 -12.11 -3.30 -21.14
C GLY A 205 -11.30 -3.56 -19.89
N ALA A 206 -10.04 -3.12 -19.87
CA ALA A 206 -9.16 -3.26 -18.72
C ALA A 206 -9.64 -2.47 -17.49
N ALA A 207 -10.10 -1.24 -17.69
CA ALA A 207 -10.66 -0.44 -16.60
C ALA A 207 -11.95 -1.06 -16.03
N TRP A 208 -12.84 -1.59 -16.89
CA TRP A 208 -14.05 -2.27 -16.45
C TRP A 208 -13.77 -3.56 -15.71
N ALA A 209 -12.86 -4.39 -16.21
CA ALA A 209 -12.44 -5.61 -15.54
C ALA A 209 -11.90 -5.32 -14.13
N THR A 210 -11.08 -4.27 -13.99
CA THR A 210 -10.55 -3.82 -12.70
C THR A 210 -11.69 -3.42 -11.74
N ASN A 211 -12.60 -2.57 -12.21
CA ASN A 211 -13.74 -2.12 -11.41
C ASN A 211 -14.66 -3.26 -10.98
N ILE A 212 -14.91 -4.22 -11.87
CA ILE A 212 -15.73 -5.40 -11.57
C ILE A 212 -15.05 -6.27 -10.52
N GLY A 213 -13.75 -6.53 -10.65
CA GLY A 213 -12.97 -7.27 -9.65
C GLY A 213 -13.03 -6.61 -8.27
N LEU A 214 -12.83 -5.29 -8.20
CA LEU A 214 -12.93 -4.52 -6.96
C LEU A 214 -14.35 -4.52 -6.37
N SER A 215 -15.37 -4.47 -7.22
CA SER A 215 -16.78 -4.56 -6.81
C SER A 215 -17.13 -5.94 -6.25
N ILE A 216 -16.63 -7.02 -6.87
CA ILE A 216 -16.79 -8.38 -6.36
C ILE A 216 -16.08 -8.53 -5.01
N SER A 217 -14.88 -7.98 -4.85
CA SER A 217 -14.17 -7.95 -3.57
C SER A 217 -14.99 -7.23 -2.50
N ALA A 218 -15.48 -6.03 -2.80
CA ALA A 218 -16.31 -5.23 -1.88
C ALA A 218 -17.59 -5.96 -1.47
N LEU A 219 -18.32 -6.51 -2.43
CA LEU A 219 -19.54 -7.28 -2.19
C LEU A 219 -19.26 -8.53 -1.37
N THR A 220 -18.19 -9.27 -1.68
CA THR A 220 -17.82 -10.49 -0.96
C THR A 220 -17.47 -10.16 0.49
N PHE A 221 -16.63 -9.14 0.73
CA PHE A 221 -16.33 -8.71 2.10
C PHE A 221 -17.57 -8.22 2.85
N ALA A 222 -18.46 -7.46 2.21
CA ALA A 222 -19.72 -7.00 2.81
C ALA A 222 -20.66 -8.18 3.17
N MET A 223 -20.80 -9.16 2.27
CA MET A 223 -21.58 -10.38 2.53
C MET A 223 -21.00 -11.20 3.69
N LEU A 224 -19.68 -11.35 3.74
CA LEU A 224 -19.01 -12.04 4.85
C LEU A 224 -19.17 -11.28 6.16
N PHE A 225 -19.03 -9.95 6.15
CA PHE A 225 -19.20 -9.06 7.31
C PHE A 225 -20.63 -9.13 7.89
N LEU A 226 -21.64 -9.28 7.03
CA LEU A 226 -23.05 -9.37 7.42
C LEU A 226 -23.52 -10.80 7.73
N ARG A 227 -22.63 -11.80 7.82
CA ARG A 227 -23.00 -13.17 8.22
C ARG A 227 -23.57 -13.21 9.64
N ARG A 228 -24.55 -14.10 9.86
CA ARG A 228 -25.28 -14.25 11.14
C ARG A 228 -24.34 -14.37 12.34
N GLN A 229 -23.26 -15.13 12.22
CA GLN A 229 -22.25 -15.31 13.27
C GLN A 229 -21.63 -14.00 13.79
N TYR A 230 -21.54 -12.96 12.96
CA TYR A 230 -20.93 -11.68 13.33
C TYR A 230 -21.95 -10.63 13.77
N ARG A 231 -23.22 -10.80 13.43
CA ARG A 231 -24.27 -9.80 13.68
C ARG A 231 -24.47 -9.50 15.15
N GLU A 232 -24.46 -10.54 15.98
CA GLU A 232 -24.69 -10.42 17.42
C GLU A 232 -23.40 -10.02 18.15
N ILE A 233 -22.29 -10.68 17.84
CA ILE A 233 -21.01 -10.48 18.54
C ILE A 233 -20.42 -9.09 18.27
N TYR A 234 -20.48 -8.61 17.02
CA TYR A 234 -19.81 -7.37 16.61
C TYR A 234 -20.80 -6.25 16.24
N ALA A 235 -22.09 -6.43 16.51
CA ALA A 235 -23.16 -5.51 16.14
C ALA A 235 -23.16 -5.10 14.65
N THR A 236 -22.71 -5.98 13.73
CA THR A 236 -22.49 -5.60 12.32
C THR A 236 -23.74 -5.13 11.59
N LEU A 237 -24.93 -5.59 12.00
CA LEU A 237 -26.21 -5.15 11.40
C LEU A 237 -26.84 -3.97 12.17
N ARG A 238 -26.73 -3.96 13.51
CA ARG A 238 -27.36 -2.92 14.35
C ARG A 238 -26.56 -1.61 14.35
N GLY A 239 -25.24 -1.73 14.21
CA GLY A 239 -24.28 -0.62 14.19
C GLY A 239 -24.19 0.16 12.89
N TRP A 240 -25.14 -0.01 11.96
CA TRP A 240 -25.11 0.66 10.67
C TRP A 240 -25.30 2.17 10.77
N LYS A 241 -25.97 2.69 11.82
CA LYS A 241 -26.27 4.12 11.93
C LYS A 241 -24.98 4.97 11.97
N PRO A 242 -24.94 6.13 11.28
CA PRO A 242 -23.82 7.05 11.40
C PRO A 242 -23.59 7.46 12.86
N ASP A 243 -22.37 7.27 13.33
CA ASP A 243 -21.95 7.67 14.67
C ASP A 243 -21.00 8.87 14.53
N ARG A 244 -21.48 10.04 14.95
CA ARG A 244 -20.74 11.30 14.83
C ARG A 244 -19.38 11.23 15.53
N GLU A 245 -19.30 10.55 16.67
CA GLU A 245 -18.06 10.41 17.40
C GLU A 245 -17.04 9.60 16.61
N LEU A 246 -17.45 8.43 16.10
CA LEU A 246 -16.58 7.56 15.31
C LEU A 246 -16.17 8.20 13.99
N ILE A 247 -17.05 8.96 13.33
CA ILE A 247 -16.71 9.72 12.12
C ILE A 247 -15.62 10.74 12.42
N VAL A 248 -15.79 11.55 13.48
CA VAL A 248 -14.79 12.55 13.87
C VAL A 248 -13.45 11.89 14.21
N ARG A 249 -13.46 10.74 14.90
CA ARG A 249 -12.24 9.97 15.19
C ARG A 249 -11.61 9.42 13.91
N LEU A 250 -12.40 8.86 12.99
CA LEU A 250 -11.90 8.36 11.71
C LEU A 250 -11.19 9.46 10.91
N PHE A 251 -11.76 10.65 10.82
CA PHE A 251 -11.07 11.78 10.17
C PHE A 251 -9.88 12.30 10.98
N ARG A 252 -9.96 12.32 12.32
CA ARG A 252 -8.88 12.79 13.20
C ARG A 252 -7.61 11.95 13.07
N PHE A 253 -7.75 10.64 12.95
CA PHE A 253 -6.63 9.70 12.91
C PHE A 253 -6.37 9.11 11.51
N GLY A 254 -7.41 8.72 10.78
CA GLY A 254 -7.31 8.22 9.41
C GLY A 254 -7.09 9.30 8.36
N GLY A 255 -7.58 10.52 8.57
CA GLY A 255 -7.33 11.66 7.67
C GLY A 255 -5.84 11.91 7.45
N PRO A 256 -5.04 12.10 8.53
CA PRO A 256 -3.58 12.22 8.41
C PRO A 256 -2.90 11.04 7.73
N ASN A 257 -3.39 9.81 7.95
CA ASN A 257 -2.85 8.63 7.27
C ASN A 257 -3.12 8.68 5.76
N GLY A 258 -4.34 9.05 5.36
CA GLY A 258 -4.72 9.24 3.96
C GLY A 258 -3.91 10.34 3.27
N VAL A 259 -3.77 11.50 3.91
CA VAL A 259 -2.97 12.62 3.38
C VAL A 259 -1.50 12.22 3.23
N SER A 260 -0.91 11.56 4.24
CA SER A 260 0.45 11.04 4.13
C SER A 260 0.59 10.09 2.96
N PHE A 261 -0.33 9.14 2.81
CA PHE A 261 -0.25 8.13 1.74
C PHE A 261 -0.40 8.76 0.35
N MET A 262 -1.32 9.73 0.19
CA MET A 262 -1.45 10.49 -1.05
C MET A 262 -0.20 11.29 -1.38
N LEU A 263 0.37 11.98 -0.40
CA LEU A 263 1.57 12.78 -0.60
C LEU A 263 2.81 11.93 -0.88
N ASP A 264 2.90 10.72 -0.32
CA ASP A 264 3.95 9.76 -0.68
C ASP A 264 3.84 9.40 -2.17
N ILE A 265 2.64 9.06 -2.67
CA ILE A 265 2.41 8.75 -4.08
C ILE A 265 2.71 9.95 -4.98
N MET A 266 2.28 11.14 -4.59
CA MET A 266 2.58 12.37 -5.32
C MET A 266 4.08 12.66 -5.35
N ALA A 267 4.79 12.46 -4.25
CA ALA A 267 6.23 12.68 -4.15
C ALA A 267 7.01 11.77 -5.10
N PHE A 268 6.67 10.48 -5.15
CA PHE A 268 7.25 9.54 -6.11
C PHE A 268 6.88 9.89 -7.56
N THR A 269 5.65 10.32 -7.81
CA THR A 269 5.22 10.76 -9.15
C THR A 269 6.02 11.97 -9.63
N LEU A 270 6.17 12.99 -8.77
CA LEU A 270 6.99 14.18 -9.06
C LEU A 270 8.47 13.80 -9.28
N PHE A 271 9.01 12.88 -8.50
CA PHE A 271 10.36 12.37 -8.70
C PHE A 271 10.54 11.74 -10.09
N ILE A 272 9.61 10.87 -10.51
CA ILE A 272 9.63 10.26 -11.85
C ILE A 272 9.54 11.32 -12.95
N LEU A 273 8.73 12.37 -12.78
CA LEU A 273 8.65 13.48 -13.73
C LEU A 273 9.96 14.27 -13.82
N ILE A 274 10.65 14.49 -12.69
CA ILE A 274 11.98 15.13 -12.66
C ILE A 274 12.98 14.24 -13.41
N VAL A 275 12.99 12.93 -13.16
CA VAL A 275 13.83 11.98 -13.91
C VAL A 275 13.51 11.99 -15.40
N GLY A 276 12.24 12.14 -15.79
CA GLY A 276 11.83 12.19 -17.19
C GLY A 276 12.45 13.34 -17.99
N ARG A 277 12.84 14.44 -17.32
CA ARG A 277 13.56 15.56 -17.95
C ARG A 277 15.00 15.23 -18.32
N LEU A 278 15.60 14.18 -17.75
CA LEU A 278 16.93 13.68 -18.15
C LEU A 278 16.92 12.91 -19.48
N GLY A 279 15.73 12.57 -19.99
CA GLY A 279 15.56 11.85 -21.25
C GLY A 279 14.96 10.45 -21.09
N PRO A 280 14.69 9.76 -22.22
CA PRO A 280 13.95 8.50 -22.23
C PRO A 280 14.72 7.34 -21.60
N ILE A 281 16.04 7.25 -21.79
CA ILE A 281 16.87 6.16 -21.25
C ILE A 281 16.91 6.18 -19.71
N PRO A 282 17.25 7.29 -19.02
CA PRO A 282 17.19 7.38 -17.55
C PRO A 282 15.80 7.09 -16.96
N LEU A 283 14.75 7.52 -17.65
CA LEU A 283 13.37 7.28 -17.25
C LEU A 283 12.99 5.81 -17.36
N ALA A 284 13.34 5.16 -18.48
CA ALA A 284 13.12 3.73 -18.68
C ALA A 284 13.84 2.90 -17.60
N ALA A 285 15.11 3.21 -17.33
CA ALA A 285 15.89 2.55 -16.29
C ALA A 285 15.27 2.71 -14.89
N THR A 286 14.79 3.91 -14.56
CA THR A 286 14.14 4.20 -13.28
C THR A 286 12.81 3.48 -13.12
N ASN A 287 11.97 3.46 -14.16
CA ASN A 287 10.73 2.69 -14.16
C ASN A 287 10.97 1.20 -13.98
N LEU A 288 12.01 0.66 -14.63
CA LEU A 288 12.40 -0.74 -14.50
C LEU A 288 12.84 -1.06 -13.07
N ALA A 289 13.69 -0.22 -12.49
CA ALA A 289 14.11 -0.35 -11.09
C ALA A 289 12.93 -0.27 -10.11
N PHE A 290 11.97 0.65 -10.30
CA PHE A 290 10.78 0.74 -9.44
C PHE A 290 9.84 -0.45 -9.59
N ASN A 291 9.63 -0.96 -10.81
CA ASN A 291 8.82 -2.16 -11.03
C ASN A 291 9.41 -3.36 -10.28
N ILE A 292 10.73 -3.56 -10.36
CA ILE A 292 11.39 -4.62 -9.58
C ILE A 292 11.29 -4.35 -8.08
N ASN A 293 11.54 -3.11 -7.64
CA ASN A 293 11.43 -2.75 -6.23
C ASN A 293 10.02 -2.97 -5.68
N SER A 294 8.97 -2.78 -6.48
CA SER A 294 7.59 -3.01 -6.06
C SER A 294 7.30 -4.47 -5.68
N LEU A 295 8.07 -5.43 -6.23
CA LEU A 295 8.00 -6.85 -5.83
C LEU A 295 8.52 -7.07 -4.40
N ALA A 296 9.50 -6.28 -3.95
CA ALA A 296 9.96 -6.29 -2.57
C ALA A 296 9.04 -5.46 -1.64
N PHE A 297 8.56 -4.32 -2.13
CA PHE A 297 7.80 -3.38 -1.34
C PHE A 297 6.39 -3.87 -0.97
N MET A 298 5.68 -4.55 -1.88
CA MET A 298 4.30 -5.00 -1.63
C MET A 298 4.19 -6.03 -0.50
N PRO A 299 5.04 -7.07 -0.41
CA PRO A 299 5.15 -7.91 0.77
C PRO A 299 5.39 -7.13 2.06
N LEU A 300 6.23 -6.10 2.02
CA LEU A 300 6.54 -5.28 3.19
C LEU A 300 5.32 -4.49 3.69
N ILE A 301 4.45 -4.01 2.79
CA ILE A 301 3.14 -3.44 3.16
C ILE A 301 2.29 -4.46 3.93
N GLY A 302 2.19 -5.70 3.44
CA GLY A 302 1.43 -6.76 4.11
C GLY A 302 1.95 -7.07 5.52
N CYS A 303 3.27 -7.10 5.66
CA CYS A 303 3.95 -7.22 6.96
C CYS A 303 3.62 -6.02 7.88
N GLY A 304 3.61 -4.79 7.34
CA GLY A 304 3.22 -3.58 8.06
C GLY A 304 1.78 -3.63 8.57
N ILE A 305 0.81 -4.09 7.76
CA ILE A 305 -0.59 -4.25 8.18
C ILE A 305 -0.70 -5.22 9.37
N ALA A 306 0.08 -6.31 9.36
CA ALA A 306 0.13 -7.26 10.47
C ALA A 306 0.70 -6.63 11.75
N VAL A 307 1.80 -5.86 11.65
CA VAL A 307 2.37 -5.11 12.78
C VAL A 307 1.36 -4.13 13.34
N SER A 308 0.72 -3.31 12.49
CA SER A 308 -0.30 -2.34 12.90
C SER A 308 -1.46 -3.02 13.62
N THR A 309 -1.93 -4.15 13.09
CA THR A 309 -3.00 -4.95 13.70
C THR A 309 -2.59 -5.45 15.09
N MET A 310 -1.44 -6.10 15.23
CA MET A 310 -1.02 -6.66 16.52
C MET A 310 -0.69 -5.58 17.54
N VAL A 311 -0.06 -4.48 17.13
CA VAL A 311 0.16 -3.31 18.00
C VAL A 311 -1.17 -2.72 18.45
N GLY A 312 -2.13 -2.58 17.55
CA GLY A 312 -3.49 -2.14 17.89
C GLY A 312 -4.17 -3.06 18.89
N GLN A 313 -4.13 -4.38 18.69
CA GLN A 313 -4.70 -5.35 19.64
C GLN A 313 -4.00 -5.28 21.01
N CYS A 314 -2.66 -5.19 21.03
CA CYS A 314 -1.87 -5.08 22.25
C CYS A 314 -2.18 -3.81 23.05
N LEU A 315 -2.26 -2.65 22.39
CA LEU A 315 -2.63 -1.40 23.06
C LEU A 315 -4.12 -1.40 23.46
N GLY A 316 -4.96 -2.09 22.69
CA GLY A 316 -6.36 -2.33 23.06
C GLY A 316 -6.49 -3.04 24.41
N ARG A 317 -5.66 -4.05 24.68
CA ARG A 317 -5.59 -4.79 25.96
C ARG A 317 -4.73 -4.12 27.04
N ASP A 318 -4.34 -2.86 26.85
CA ASP A 318 -3.47 -2.09 27.76
C ASP A 318 -2.10 -2.76 28.02
N ASP A 319 -1.56 -3.50 27.03
CA ASP A 319 -0.25 -4.15 27.08
C ASP A 319 0.74 -3.55 26.04
N PRO A 320 1.37 -2.40 26.34
CA PRO A 320 2.34 -1.78 25.43
C PRO A 320 3.66 -2.56 25.32
N GLN A 321 3.97 -3.48 26.25
CA GLN A 321 5.18 -4.29 26.17
C GLN A 321 5.02 -5.38 25.11
N ALA A 322 3.86 -6.05 25.07
CA ALA A 322 3.53 -6.97 23.99
C ALA A 322 3.47 -6.25 22.63
N ALA A 323 2.99 -5.01 22.58
CA ALA A 323 2.99 -4.20 21.35
C ALA A 323 4.43 -3.97 20.83
N GLU A 324 5.35 -3.61 21.72
CA GLU A 324 6.76 -3.43 21.36
C GLU A 324 7.38 -4.76 20.90
N TYR A 325 7.12 -5.86 21.61
CA TYR A 325 7.61 -7.18 21.25
C TYR A 325 7.14 -7.62 19.85
N CYS A 326 5.86 -7.44 19.53
CA CYS A 326 5.30 -7.72 18.20
C CYS A 326 5.97 -6.88 17.11
N THR A 327 6.24 -5.60 17.38
CA THR A 327 6.92 -4.71 16.42
C THR A 327 8.33 -5.21 16.12
N TRP A 328 9.08 -5.62 17.14
CA TRP A 328 10.42 -6.19 16.95
C TRP A 328 10.39 -7.53 16.21
N THR A 329 9.39 -8.38 16.47
CA THR A 329 9.18 -9.62 15.70
C THR A 329 8.97 -9.31 14.22
N GLY A 330 8.10 -8.35 13.89
CA GLY A 330 7.86 -7.91 12.52
C GLY A 330 9.10 -7.28 11.88
N PHE A 331 9.84 -6.47 12.62
CA PHE A 331 11.08 -5.86 12.14
C PHE A 331 12.15 -6.92 11.80
N HIS A 332 12.32 -7.95 12.64
CA HIS A 332 13.26 -9.03 12.32
C HIS A 332 12.86 -9.79 11.06
N ILE A 333 11.57 -10.12 10.88
CA ILE A 333 11.09 -10.81 9.68
C ILE A 333 11.30 -9.93 8.44
N ALA A 334 10.92 -8.65 8.53
CA ALA A 334 11.10 -7.67 7.46
C ALA A 334 12.58 -7.49 7.10
N LEU A 335 13.48 -7.46 8.10
CA LEU A 335 14.92 -7.35 7.91
C LEU A 335 15.49 -8.57 7.20
N VAL A 336 15.08 -9.79 7.59
CA VAL A 336 15.51 -11.03 6.92
C VAL A 336 15.03 -11.03 5.46
N TYR A 337 13.77 -10.65 5.23
CA TYR A 337 13.19 -10.59 3.89
C TYR A 337 13.88 -9.53 3.01
N MET A 338 13.99 -8.29 3.48
CA MET A 338 14.64 -7.20 2.72
C MET A 338 16.15 -7.42 2.58
N GLY A 339 16.79 -8.07 3.54
CA GLY A 339 18.18 -8.52 3.43
C GLY A 339 18.35 -9.55 2.32
N ALA A 340 17.45 -10.54 2.23
CA ALA A 340 17.47 -11.51 1.14
C ALA A 340 17.23 -10.84 -0.23
N MET A 341 16.27 -9.90 -0.32
CA MET A 341 16.04 -9.13 -1.54
C MET A 341 17.24 -8.27 -1.92
N SER A 342 17.86 -7.57 -0.96
CA SER A 342 19.07 -6.78 -1.16
C SER A 342 20.23 -7.63 -1.70
N ILE A 343 20.49 -8.80 -1.10
CA ILE A 343 21.50 -9.74 -1.60
C ILE A 343 21.16 -10.21 -3.02
N SER A 344 19.88 -10.49 -3.29
CA SER A 344 19.42 -10.93 -4.62
C SER A 344 19.64 -9.85 -5.69
N TYR A 345 19.39 -8.58 -5.36
CA TYR A 345 19.67 -7.43 -6.24
C TYR A 345 21.17 -7.23 -6.51
N LEU A 346 22.04 -7.57 -5.57
CA LEU A 346 23.49 -7.48 -5.75
C LEU A 346 24.07 -8.64 -6.56
N THR A 347 23.56 -9.85 -6.34
CA THR A 347 24.13 -11.10 -6.88
C THR A 347 23.52 -11.55 -8.20
N ILE A 348 22.22 -11.32 -8.40
CA ILE A 348 21.50 -11.79 -9.59
C ILE A 348 20.49 -10.74 -10.09
N PRO A 349 20.90 -9.47 -10.35
CA PRO A 349 20.00 -8.44 -10.86
C PRO A 349 19.41 -8.82 -12.23
N GLU A 350 20.18 -9.52 -13.05
CA GLU A 350 19.79 -9.97 -14.39
C GLU A 350 18.56 -10.87 -14.40
N LEU A 351 18.34 -11.68 -13.35
CA LEU A 351 17.18 -12.58 -13.26
C LEU A 351 15.87 -11.80 -13.14
N PHE A 352 15.88 -10.66 -12.43
CA PHE A 352 14.71 -9.81 -12.27
C PHE A 352 14.42 -8.98 -13.54
N LEU A 353 15.46 -8.70 -14.32
CA LEU A 353 15.38 -7.91 -15.54
C LEU A 353 15.06 -8.77 -16.79
N ALA A 354 15.43 -10.05 -16.79
CA ALA A 354 15.24 -10.97 -17.90
C ALA A 354 13.81 -11.03 -18.47
N PRO A 355 12.72 -11.02 -17.66
CA PRO A 355 11.36 -11.00 -18.19
C PRO A 355 11.03 -9.77 -19.04
N PHE A 356 11.72 -8.65 -18.80
CA PHE A 356 11.51 -7.38 -19.52
C PHE A 356 12.34 -7.29 -20.81
N GLY A 357 13.40 -8.10 -20.95
CA GLY A 357 14.29 -8.11 -22.12
C GLY A 357 13.83 -8.97 -23.30
N PHE A 358 12.76 -9.77 -23.15
CA PHE A 358 12.36 -10.78 -24.15
C PHE A 358 11.80 -10.22 -25.48
N ARG A 359 11.61 -8.90 -25.61
CA ARG A 359 11.02 -8.26 -26.81
C ARG A 359 11.67 -6.97 -27.30
N ALA A 360 12.75 -6.50 -26.68
CA ALA A 360 13.40 -5.25 -27.05
C ALA A 360 14.87 -5.49 -27.44
N HIS A 361 15.12 -5.63 -28.75
CA HIS A 361 16.47 -5.68 -29.32
C HIS A 361 17.04 -4.28 -29.64
N ASP A 362 16.46 -3.22 -29.10
CA ASP A 362 16.94 -1.85 -29.31
C ASP A 362 18.17 -1.54 -28.44
N THR A 363 19.13 -0.81 -29.01
CA THR A 363 20.34 -0.32 -28.33
C THR A 363 20.02 0.52 -27.09
N ASP A 364 18.90 1.25 -27.12
CA ASP A 364 18.43 2.09 -26.02
C ASP A 364 17.93 1.28 -24.83
N PHE A 365 17.37 0.07 -25.09
CA PHE A 365 16.95 -0.84 -24.03
C PHE A 365 18.16 -1.43 -23.30
N VAL A 366 19.22 -1.78 -24.02
CA VAL A 366 20.47 -2.27 -23.43
C VAL A 366 21.09 -1.21 -22.52
N ALA A 367 21.12 0.05 -22.97
CA ALA A 367 21.62 1.15 -22.14
C ALA A 367 20.75 1.38 -20.89
N ALA A 368 19.43 1.34 -21.02
CA ALA A 368 18.52 1.46 -19.88
C ALA A 368 18.67 0.29 -18.89
N HIS A 369 18.93 -0.91 -19.40
CA HIS A 369 19.15 -2.12 -18.60
C HIS A 369 20.40 -2.03 -17.74
N GLU A 370 21.54 -1.62 -18.31
CA GLU A 370 22.79 -1.44 -17.55
C GLU A 370 22.65 -0.39 -16.44
N ILE A 371 21.95 0.70 -16.74
CA ILE A 371 21.63 1.72 -15.73
C ILE A 371 20.73 1.12 -14.65
N ALA A 372 19.68 0.37 -15.02
CA ALA A 372 18.78 -0.27 -14.06
C ALA A 372 19.51 -1.23 -13.11
N VAL A 373 20.49 -2.00 -13.60
CA VAL A 373 21.36 -2.84 -12.74
C VAL A 373 22.08 -1.99 -11.69
N THR A 374 22.60 -0.83 -12.10
CA THR A 374 23.28 0.08 -11.17
C THR A 374 22.30 0.68 -10.16
N LEU A 375 21.10 1.04 -10.60
CA LEU A 375 20.04 1.54 -9.71
C LEU A 375 19.62 0.47 -8.68
N LEU A 376 19.50 -0.81 -9.08
CA LEU A 376 19.18 -1.90 -8.16
C LEU A 376 20.25 -2.08 -7.07
N ARG A 377 21.52 -1.78 -7.36
CA ARG A 377 22.57 -1.75 -6.33
C ARG A 377 22.37 -0.62 -5.33
N VAL A 378 21.89 0.54 -5.78
CA VAL A 378 21.48 1.65 -4.89
C VAL A 378 20.27 1.25 -4.05
N VAL A 379 19.27 0.59 -4.67
CA VAL A 379 18.11 0.01 -3.96
C VAL A 379 18.56 -0.94 -2.85
N ALA A 380 19.48 -1.83 -3.16
CA ALA A 380 20.02 -2.79 -2.20
C ALA A 380 20.64 -2.11 -0.96
N ALA A 381 21.25 -0.93 -1.13
CA ALA A 381 21.85 -0.17 -0.04
C ALA A 381 20.81 0.39 0.95
N TYR A 382 19.65 0.84 0.48
CA TYR A 382 18.62 1.40 1.37
C TYR A 382 17.55 0.39 1.81
N CYS A 383 17.46 -0.80 1.22
CA CYS A 383 16.44 -1.82 1.52
C CYS A 383 16.28 -2.12 3.03
N ILE A 384 17.40 -2.12 3.78
CA ILE A 384 17.38 -2.36 5.22
C ILE A 384 16.69 -1.21 5.97
N PHE A 385 16.97 0.04 5.57
CA PHE A 385 16.33 1.22 6.15
C PHE A 385 14.86 1.31 5.77
N ASP A 386 14.51 0.88 4.56
CA ASP A 386 13.13 0.78 4.08
C ASP A 386 12.31 -0.21 4.94
N ALA A 387 12.89 -1.36 5.28
CA ALA A 387 12.29 -2.30 6.23
C ALA A 387 11.98 -1.65 7.58
N GLY A 388 12.93 -0.87 8.11
CA GLY A 388 12.74 -0.13 9.36
C GLY A 388 11.66 0.93 9.24
N TYR A 389 11.72 1.75 8.19
CA TYR A 389 10.74 2.79 7.90
C TYR A 389 9.32 2.22 7.90
N MET A 390 9.07 1.16 7.12
CA MET A 390 7.74 0.57 6.98
C MET A 390 7.21 -0.03 8.28
N ILE A 391 8.04 -0.78 9.01
CA ILE A 391 7.61 -1.47 10.23
C ILE A 391 7.38 -0.49 11.39
N PHE A 392 8.29 0.46 11.63
CA PHE A 392 8.11 1.43 12.71
C PHE A 392 6.98 2.41 12.42
N THR A 393 6.81 2.81 11.16
CA THR A 393 5.66 3.62 10.75
C THR A 393 4.35 2.88 10.95
N ALA A 394 4.28 1.59 10.59
CA ALA A 394 3.09 0.77 10.81
C ALA A 394 2.76 0.61 12.30
N ALA A 395 3.76 0.40 13.16
CA ALA A 395 3.57 0.35 14.61
C ALA A 395 3.01 1.67 15.16
N LEU A 396 3.56 2.80 14.75
CA LEU A 396 3.08 4.13 15.17
C LEU A 396 1.66 4.41 14.68
N LYS A 397 1.33 4.02 13.44
CA LYS A 397 -0.04 4.12 12.89
C LYS A 397 -1.02 3.24 13.67
N GLY A 398 -0.62 2.01 14.02
CA GLY A 398 -1.40 1.09 14.87
C GLY A 398 -1.60 1.60 16.31
N ALA A 399 -0.68 2.42 16.81
CA ALA A 399 -0.80 3.06 18.12
C ALA A 399 -1.72 4.29 18.13
N GLY A 400 -1.81 5.03 17.02
CA GLY A 400 -2.54 6.30 16.98
C GLY A 400 -1.72 7.52 16.56
N ASP A 401 -0.41 7.39 16.35
CA ASP A 401 0.51 8.51 16.11
C ASP A 401 0.55 8.94 14.64
N THR A 402 -0.60 8.94 13.96
CA THR A 402 -0.68 9.20 12.51
C THR A 402 -0.35 10.64 12.13
N ARG A 403 -0.66 11.60 13.02
CA ARG A 403 -0.31 13.00 12.81
C ARG A 403 1.19 13.21 12.79
N PHE A 404 1.92 12.57 13.72
CA PHE A 404 3.38 12.64 13.71
C PHE A 404 3.95 12.09 12.40
N VAL A 405 3.44 10.93 11.95
CA VAL A 405 3.86 10.34 10.67
C VAL A 405 3.65 11.35 9.53
N MET A 406 2.45 11.90 9.40
CA MET A 406 2.16 12.88 8.34
C MET A 406 3.05 14.12 8.41
N TRP A 407 3.15 14.77 9.59
CA TRP A 407 3.92 16.01 9.77
C TRP A 407 5.42 15.83 9.58
N LEU A 408 5.92 14.60 9.69
CA LEU A 408 7.33 14.28 9.48
C LEU A 408 7.61 13.82 8.04
N SER A 409 6.77 12.93 7.49
CA SER A 409 6.99 12.36 6.16
C SER A 409 6.96 13.42 5.07
N ILE A 410 6.04 14.38 5.16
CA ILE A 410 5.86 15.41 4.13
C ILE A 410 7.09 16.31 4.03
N PRO A 411 7.54 17.00 5.11
CA PRO A 411 8.69 17.89 4.98
C PRO A 411 9.97 17.15 4.61
N LEU A 412 10.16 15.92 5.10
CA LEU A 412 11.34 15.12 4.75
C LEU A 412 11.35 14.75 3.26
N ALA A 413 10.22 14.32 2.70
CA ALA A 413 10.13 14.01 1.27
C ALA A 413 10.46 15.23 0.40
N TRP A 414 9.93 16.40 0.76
CA TRP A 414 10.17 17.61 -0.02
C TRP A 414 11.58 18.16 0.17
N ALA A 415 12.06 18.25 1.41
CA ALA A 415 13.35 18.86 1.73
C ALA A 415 14.55 18.00 1.32
N ILE A 416 14.41 16.67 1.36
CA ILE A 416 15.53 15.75 1.09
C ILE A 416 15.47 15.18 -0.32
N MET A 417 14.27 14.85 -0.83
CA MET A 417 14.14 14.19 -2.13
C MET A 417 13.76 15.17 -3.24
N ILE A 418 12.61 15.84 -3.16
CA ILE A 418 12.05 16.58 -4.31
C ILE A 418 12.82 17.87 -4.61
N VAL A 419 12.98 18.76 -3.62
CA VAL A 419 13.62 20.07 -3.84
C VAL A 419 15.08 19.91 -4.26
N PRO A 420 15.91 19.09 -3.59
CA PRO A 420 17.30 18.88 -4.04
C PRO A 420 17.39 18.27 -5.44
N SER A 421 16.52 17.31 -5.77
CA SER A 421 16.48 16.71 -7.11
C SER A 421 16.16 17.77 -8.19
N PHE A 422 15.19 18.65 -7.93
CA PHE A 422 14.83 19.72 -8.85
C PHE A 422 15.95 20.76 -9.01
N VAL A 423 16.58 21.17 -7.90
CA VAL A 423 17.65 22.18 -7.91
C VAL A 423 18.90 21.65 -8.62
N VAL A 424 19.34 20.43 -8.30
CA VAL A 424 20.52 19.82 -8.93
C VAL A 424 20.32 19.61 -10.42
N LEU A 425 19.12 19.20 -10.84
CA LEU A 425 18.81 19.04 -12.26
C LEU A 425 18.79 20.38 -13.00
N THR A 426 18.24 21.43 -12.39
CA THR A 426 18.00 22.71 -13.08
C THR A 426 19.24 23.62 -13.10
N TYR A 427 20.06 23.58 -12.05
CA TYR A 427 21.17 24.53 -11.86
C TYR A 427 22.56 23.92 -11.95
N PHE A 428 22.69 22.59 -11.78
CA PHE A 428 23.99 21.92 -11.70
C PHE A 428 24.18 20.83 -12.76
N ASP A 429 23.25 20.70 -13.72
CA ASP A 429 23.22 19.65 -14.75
C ASP A 429 23.45 18.24 -14.17
N GLY A 430 22.95 18.01 -12.95
CA GLY A 430 23.22 16.78 -12.24
C GLY A 430 22.51 15.59 -12.87
N GLY A 431 23.27 14.52 -13.10
CA GLY A 431 22.77 13.28 -13.71
C GLY A 431 21.93 12.42 -12.76
N LEU A 432 21.39 11.33 -13.32
CA LEU A 432 20.47 10.38 -12.66
C LEU A 432 20.94 9.87 -11.29
N TYR A 433 22.24 9.65 -11.11
CA TYR A 433 22.81 9.12 -9.88
C TYR A 433 22.66 10.08 -8.68
N TRP A 434 22.66 11.39 -8.90
CA TRP A 434 22.40 12.37 -7.83
C TRP A 434 20.96 12.26 -7.32
N LEU A 435 20.01 12.13 -8.24
CA LEU A 435 18.58 11.99 -7.93
C LEU A 435 18.34 10.73 -7.09
N TRP A 436 18.93 9.60 -7.49
CA TRP A 436 18.86 8.35 -6.73
C TRP A 436 19.63 8.41 -5.40
N GLY A 437 20.70 9.19 -5.32
CA GLY A 437 21.38 9.51 -4.06
C GLY A 437 20.45 10.21 -3.07
N PHE A 438 19.66 11.19 -3.51
CA PHE A 438 18.67 11.87 -2.67
C PHE A 438 17.56 10.93 -2.20
N VAL A 439 17.08 10.03 -3.06
CA VAL A 439 16.12 8.97 -2.66
C VAL A 439 16.72 8.07 -1.59
N CYS A 440 17.96 7.62 -1.77
CA CYS A 440 18.66 6.78 -0.80
C CYS A 440 18.79 7.50 0.56
N ILE A 441 19.22 8.76 0.56
CA ILE A 441 19.36 9.57 1.79
C ILE A 441 17.98 9.74 2.45
N TYR A 442 16.95 10.05 1.68
CA TYR A 442 15.58 10.21 2.17
C TYR A 442 15.09 8.95 2.90
N ILE A 443 15.23 7.77 2.29
CA ILE A 443 14.79 6.50 2.89
C ILE A 443 15.61 6.16 4.14
N CYS A 444 16.93 6.37 4.10
CA CYS A 444 17.80 6.18 5.27
C CYS A 444 17.40 7.08 6.44
N VAL A 445 17.16 8.37 6.18
CA VAL A 445 16.73 9.34 7.19
C VAL A 445 15.35 8.96 7.74
N MET A 446 14.39 8.58 6.88
CA MET A 446 13.07 8.13 7.31
C MET A 446 13.17 6.90 8.22
N GLY A 447 13.94 5.89 7.83
CA GLY A 447 14.17 4.70 8.66
C GLY A 447 14.74 5.04 10.04
N ILE A 448 15.73 5.94 10.10
CA ILE A 448 16.34 6.38 11.36
C ILE A 448 15.35 7.19 12.21
N VAL A 449 14.67 8.19 11.65
CA VAL A 449 13.80 9.07 12.43
C VAL A 449 12.59 8.31 12.99
N PHE A 450 11.97 7.42 12.21
CA PHE A 450 10.87 6.60 12.71
C PHE A 450 11.32 5.57 13.75
N TYR A 451 12.51 5.00 13.60
CA TYR A 451 13.14 4.20 14.64
C TYR A 451 13.33 4.99 15.95
N LEU A 452 13.89 6.20 15.86
CA LEU A 452 14.09 7.07 17.02
C LEU A 452 12.76 7.44 17.69
N ARG A 453 11.72 7.79 16.89
CA ARG A 453 10.37 8.06 17.41
C ARG A 453 9.82 6.85 18.15
N PHE A 454 9.93 5.67 17.57
CA PHE A 454 9.48 4.43 18.19
C PHE A 454 10.20 4.18 19.53
N ARG A 455 11.52 4.41 19.58
CA ARG A 455 12.32 4.27 20.81
C ARG A 455 11.96 5.27 21.91
N THR A 456 11.41 6.44 21.59
CA THR A 456 10.96 7.40 22.63
C THR A 456 9.82 6.88 23.50
N GLY A 457 9.09 5.85 23.04
CA GLY A 457 8.01 5.23 23.80
C GLY A 457 6.75 6.09 23.99
N ARG A 458 6.70 7.33 23.46
CA ARG A 458 5.53 8.22 23.59
C ARG A 458 4.25 7.63 22.97
N TRP A 459 4.41 6.75 22.00
CA TRP A 459 3.30 6.04 21.35
C TRP A 459 2.63 5.00 22.28
N LYS A 460 3.33 4.52 23.32
CA LYS A 460 2.83 3.45 24.21
C LYS A 460 1.64 3.88 25.06
N SER A 461 1.46 5.18 25.29
CA SER A 461 0.32 5.73 26.03
C SER A 461 -0.80 6.24 25.12
N MET A 462 -0.65 6.12 23.80
CA MET A 462 -1.66 6.60 22.85
C MET A 462 -2.79 5.58 22.72
N ARG A 463 -4.01 6.11 22.62
CA ARG A 463 -5.21 5.32 22.38
C ARG A 463 -6.11 6.04 21.39
N VAL A 464 -6.73 5.28 20.50
CA VAL A 464 -7.59 5.81 19.44
C VAL A 464 -9.08 5.63 19.81
N ILE A 465 -9.38 4.64 20.66
CA ILE A 465 -10.71 4.32 21.20
C ILE A 465 -11.07 5.16 22.44
N GLU A 466 -12.35 5.18 22.81
CA GLU A 466 -12.90 5.94 23.95
C GLU A 466 -12.29 5.50 25.28
N ASN A 467 -11.90 6.45 26.15
CA ASN A 467 -11.44 6.15 27.50
C ASN A 467 -12.64 6.11 28.45
N THR A 468 -12.99 4.91 28.92
CA THR A 468 -14.14 4.69 29.82
C THR A 468 -14.01 5.38 31.17
N ALA A 469 -12.81 5.78 31.59
CA ALA A 469 -12.59 6.43 32.88
C ALA A 469 -12.91 7.94 32.87
N THR A 470 -13.02 8.58 31.70
CA THR A 470 -13.24 10.03 31.57
C THR A 470 -14.59 10.42 30.98
N ASP A 471 -15.30 9.50 30.32
CA ASP A 471 -16.60 9.78 29.69
C ASP A 471 -17.81 9.51 30.62
N THR A 472 -17.57 9.07 31.86
CA THR A 472 -18.59 8.90 32.91
C THR A 472 -18.50 9.97 34.01
N ALA A 473 -17.76 11.07 33.80
CA ALA A 473 -17.59 12.16 34.76
C ALA A 473 -18.43 13.39 34.38
#